data_AF-A0A3C0AK61-F1
#
_entry.id   AF-A0A3C0AK61-F1
#
_cell.length_a   1.000
_cell.length_b   1.000
_cell.length_c   1.000
_cell.angle_alpha   90.00
_cell.angle_beta   90.00
_cell.angle_gamma   90.00
#
_symmetry.space_group_name_H-M   'P 1'
#
loop_
_entity.id
_entity.type
_entity.pdbx_description
1 polymer ?
#
loop_
_entity_poly.entity_id
_entity_poly.type
_entity_poly.pdbx_seq_one_letter_code
_entity_poly.pdbx_strand_id
1 'polypeptide(L)' 'EGHNLQEHSIVLVRGGRVRDLPGVRYKVIRGVLDTLGVNDRRQARSRYGTKRPK' A
#
# COMPACT_ATOMS: atom_id res chain seq x y z
N GLU A 1 -10.43 2.62 -2.12
CA GLU A 1 -9.63 2.96 -0.91
C GLU A 1 -9.92 1.89 0.12
N GLY A 2 -8.90 1.16 0.57
CA GLY A 2 -9.11 -0.02 1.43
C GLY A 2 -7.88 -0.93 1.41
N HIS A 3 -7.73 -1.74 2.45
CA HIS A 3 -6.75 -2.81 2.51
C HIS A 3 -7.42 -4.09 3.01
N ASN A 4 -6.98 -5.23 2.47
CA ASN A 4 -7.46 -6.54 2.89
C ASN A 4 -6.37 -7.25 3.72
N LEU A 5 -5.87 -6.56 4.75
CA LEU A 5 -4.81 -7.11 5.62
C LEU A 5 -5.46 -7.65 6.89
N GLN A 6 -5.00 -8.82 7.31
CA GLN A 6 -5.42 -9.49 8.53
C GLN A 6 -4.28 -9.43 9.56
N GLU A 7 -4.58 -9.86 10.79
CA GLU A 7 -3.54 -10.10 11.79
C GLU A 7 -2.54 -11.15 11.25
N HIS A 8 -1.25 -10.99 11.56
CA HIS A 8 -0.14 -11.84 11.07
C HIS A 8 0.17 -11.79 9.57
N SER A 9 -0.44 -10.90 8.78
CA SER A 9 -0.03 -10.69 7.39
C SER A 9 1.39 -10.10 7.30
N ILE A 10 2.18 -10.61 6.37
CA ILE A 10 3.55 -10.14 6.12
C ILE A 10 3.49 -8.97 5.13
N VAL A 11 4.07 -7.84 5.55
CA VAL A 11 4.05 -6.61 4.76
C VAL A 11 5.46 -6.06 4.55
N LEU A 12 5.70 -5.48 3.38
CA LEU A 12 6.94 -4.76 3.10
C LEU A 12 6.76 -3.27 3.44
N VAL A 13 7.70 -2.73 4.20
CA VAL A 13 7.65 -1.35 4.69
C VAL A 13 8.75 -0.52 4.03
N ARG A 14 8.42 0.71 3.65
CA ARG A 14 9.40 1.72 3.21
C ARG A 14 9.40 2.95 4.10
N GLY A 15 10.52 3.66 4.09
CA GLY A 15 10.63 4.98 4.71
C GLY A 15 9.65 5.97 4.11
N GLY A 16 8.98 6.75 4.97
CA GLY A 16 8.07 7.79 4.53
C GLY A 16 7.20 8.29 5.67
N ARG A 17 7.47 9.49 6.14
CA ARG A 17 6.65 10.12 7.18
C ARG A 17 5.24 10.40 6.67
N VAL A 18 4.25 10.09 7.50
CA VAL A 18 2.89 10.63 7.35
C VAL A 18 2.89 11.94 8.15
N ARG A 19 2.67 13.06 7.47
CA ARG A 19 2.83 14.39 8.08
C ARG A 19 1.81 14.63 9.19
N ASP A 20 0.63 14.03 9.06
CA ASP A 20 -0.53 14.30 9.91
C ASP A 20 -0.55 13.46 11.19
N LEU A 21 0.26 12.39 11.26
CA LEU A 21 0.27 11.46 12.38
C LEU A 21 1.62 11.48 13.12
N PRO A 22 1.66 11.87 14.41
CA PRO A 22 2.88 11.76 15.20
C PRO A 22 3.22 10.28 15.43
N GLY A 23 4.50 9.93 15.31
CA GLY A 23 4.99 8.55 15.48
C GLY A 23 4.94 7.67 14.22
N VAL A 24 4.14 8.00 13.21
CA VAL A 24 4.03 7.20 11.97
C VAL A 24 5.07 7.64 10.93
N ARG A 25 6.23 6.97 10.94
CA ARG A 25 7.39 7.30 10.09
C ARG A 25 7.54 6.44 8.83
N TYR A 26 6.64 5.46 8.65
CA TYR A 26 6.76 4.46 7.62
C TYR A 26 5.46 4.30 6.82
N LYS A 27 5.60 3.76 5.60
CA LYS A 27 4.47 3.44 4.73
C LYS A 27 4.62 2.00 4.24
N VAL A 28 3.51 1.28 4.21
CA VAL A 28 3.45 -0.06 3.63
C VAL A 28 3.50 0.07 2.09
N ILE A 29 4.38 -0.69 1.46
CA ILE A 29 4.41 -0.86 0.00
C ILE A 29 3.23 -1.74 -0.38
N ARG A 30 2.49 -1.35 -1.42
CA ARG A 30 1.31 -2.08 -1.93
C ARG A 30 1.69 -2.88 -3.17
N GLY A 31 1.04 -4.03 -3.37
CA GLY A 31 1.25 -4.90 -4.52
C GLY A 31 2.43 -5.86 -4.36
N VAL A 32 2.91 -6.06 -3.12
CA VAL A 32 4.02 -6.95 -2.76
C VAL A 32 3.68 -7.68 -1.46
N LEU A 33 4.08 -8.95 -1.34
CA LEU A 33 3.68 -9.86 -0.25
C LEU A 33 2.15 -9.90 -0.10
N ASP A 34 1.62 -9.89 1.13
CA ASP A 34 0.19 -10.06 1.41
C ASP A 34 -0.61 -8.77 1.15
N THR A 35 0.07 -7.68 0.77
CA THR A 35 -0.56 -6.40 0.50
C THR A 35 -1.06 -6.34 -0.94
N LEU A 36 -2.36 -6.55 -1.14
CA LEU A 36 -2.97 -6.40 -2.46
C LEU A 36 -2.99 -4.94 -2.93
N GLY A 37 -2.99 -4.79 -4.26
CA GLY A 37 -3.13 -3.50 -4.90
C GLY A 37 -4.53 -2.91 -4.73
N VAL A 38 -4.66 -1.59 -4.88
CA VAL A 38 -5.97 -0.94 -4.78
C VAL A 38 -6.79 -1.18 -6.05
N ASN A 39 -8.02 -1.67 -5.90
CA ASN A 39 -8.96 -1.90 -7.00
C ASN A 39 -9.33 -0.58 -7.71
N ASP A 40 -9.60 -0.67 -9.02
CA ASP A 40 -10.06 0.42 -9.89
C ASP A 40 -9.20 1.70 -9.92
N ARG A 41 -7.95 1.61 -9.43
CA ARG A 41 -7.01 2.73 -9.50
C ARG A 41 -6.56 2.93 -10.94
N ARG A 42 -7.01 4.03 -11.57
CA ARG A 42 -6.59 4.40 -12.94
C ARG A 42 -5.32 5.26 -12.98
N GLN A 43 -5.06 6.05 -11.93
CA GLN A 43 -3.92 6.98 -11.84
C GLN A 43 -2.94 6.60 -10.72
N ALA A 44 -1.65 6.92 -10.91
CA ALA A 44 -0.56 6.63 -9.96
C ALA A 44 -0.47 5.16 -9.53
N ARG A 45 -0.82 4.23 -10.44
CA ARG A 45 -0.94 2.79 -10.20
C ARG A 45 0.30 2.13 -9.60
N SER A 46 1.48 2.57 -10.01
CA SER A 46 2.77 2.06 -9.53
C SER A 46 2.97 2.24 -8.02
N ARG A 47 2.38 3.27 -7.43
CA ARG A 47 2.45 3.52 -5.98
C ARG A 47 1.52 2.63 -5.16
N TYR A 48 0.47 2.11 -5.78
CA TYR A 48 -0.61 1.38 -5.12
C TYR A 48 -0.73 -0.07 -5.59
N GLY A 49 0.25 -0.58 -6.34
CA GLY A 49 0.31 -1.99 -6.73
C GLY A 49 -0.74 -2.43 -7.77
N THR A 50 -1.37 -1.50 -8.48
CA THR A 50 -2.44 -1.82 -9.44
C THR A 50 -1.84 -2.09 -10.83
N LYS A 51 -2.23 -3.19 -11.49
CA LYS A 51 -1.78 -3.49 -12.86
C LYS A 51 -2.46 -2.59 -13.88
N ARG A 52 -1.86 -2.46 -15.07
CA ARG A 52 -2.50 -1.78 -16.21
C ARG A 52 -3.67 -2.67 -16.68
N PRO A 53 -4.90 -2.14 -16.78
CA PRO A 53 -6.00 -2.88 -17.39
C PRO A 53 -5.66 -3.13 -18.86
N LYS A 54 -6.01 -4.32 -19.35
CA LYS A 54 -5.86 -4.68 -20.76
C LYS A 54 -6.86 -3.89 -21.60
#